data_AF-A0A7C8CXS3-F1
#
_entry.id   AF-A0A7C8CXS3-F1
#
_cell.length_a   1.000
_cell.length_b   1.000
_cell.length_c   1.000
_cell.angle_alpha   90.00
_cell.angle_beta   90.00
_cell.angle_gamma   90.00
#
_symmetry.space_group_name_H-M   'P 1'
#
loop_
_entity.id
_entity.type
_entity.pdbx_description
1 polymer ?
#
loop_
_entity_poly.entity_id
_entity_poly.type
_entity_poly.pdbx_seq_one_letter_code
_entity_poly.pdbx_strand_id
1 'polypeptide(L)'
;MNPTHPRQEEGTTLLEILIATTVFVVVLGLSLALATSFSRFGSDADADSAAQFDAHRSFMRVESLLRQGWSTPVLSTSGESLEIDLLGYSYNAVTDQWDRIAPETWRREYDLALGQYHFEDSSGIPLSVVQCSIEWQRLSSDPASDDYHFGDVICTIFDSLGNSSSSTLATRIGTYQLNEAGTERLPGLFFEIQGLSIVVNLNLQRESDHVPYSVRSRVKRRNFIEDSQ
;
A
#
# COMPACT_ATOMS: atom_id res chain seq x y z
N MET A 1 20.66 76.58 43.94
CA MET A 1 20.27 76.69 42.53
C MET A 1 21.26 75.90 41.71
N ASN A 2 20.77 74.82 41.10
CA ASN A 2 21.43 74.07 40.03
C ASN A 2 21.35 74.91 38.73
N PRO A 3 22.26 74.73 37.76
CA PRO A 3 21.91 73.81 36.69
C PRO A 3 23.05 72.90 36.21
N THR A 4 22.71 71.61 36.17
CA THR A 4 22.95 70.63 35.10
C THR A 4 24.37 70.52 34.52
N HIS A 5 25.07 69.49 34.98
CA HIS A 5 26.08 68.78 34.20
C HIS A 5 25.53 68.42 32.81
N PRO A 6 26.28 68.64 31.72
CA PRO A 6 25.97 68.02 30.45
C PRO A 6 26.20 66.51 30.61
N ARG A 7 25.13 65.73 30.50
CA ARG A 7 25.24 64.29 30.24
C ARG A 7 25.97 64.15 28.91
N GLN A 8 27.13 63.50 28.94
CA GLN A 8 27.77 62.98 27.75
C GLN A 8 26.81 61.93 27.18
N GLU A 9 26.19 62.20 26.05
CA GLU A 9 25.58 61.12 25.25
C GLU A 9 26.74 60.22 24.82
N GLU A 10 26.87 59.07 25.48
CA GLU A 10 27.76 57.99 25.07
C GLU A 10 27.30 57.54 23.68
N GLY A 11 27.97 58.05 22.64
CA GLY A 11 27.84 57.53 21.30
C GLY A 11 28.23 56.06 21.31
N THR A 12 27.34 55.21 20.80
CA THR A 12 27.55 53.76 20.63
C THR A 12 28.92 53.51 20.02
N THR A 13 29.75 52.75 20.72
CA THR A 13 31.12 52.52 20.27
C THR A 13 31.09 51.62 19.03
N LEU A 14 31.96 51.85 18.07
CA LEU A 14 32.03 51.06 16.82
C LEU A 14 32.18 49.54 17.09
N LEU A 15 32.78 49.20 18.24
CA LEU A 15 32.89 47.84 18.76
C LEU A 15 31.53 47.22 19.15
N GLU A 16 30.63 47.98 19.79
CA GLU A 16 29.29 47.50 20.14
C GLU A 16 28.45 47.21 18.90
N ILE A 17 28.57 48.06 17.86
CA ILE A 17 27.90 47.84 16.57
C ILE A 17 28.43 46.57 15.90
N LEU A 18 29.75 46.34 15.93
CA LEU A 18 30.37 45.13 15.40
C LEU A 18 29.92 43.87 16.15
N ILE A 19 29.90 43.89 17.49
CA ILE A 19 29.44 42.75 18.29
C ILE A 19 27.96 42.48 18.00
N ALA A 20 27.11 43.52 18.00
CA ALA A 20 25.68 43.38 17.75
C ALA A 20 25.38 42.82 16.36
N THR A 21 26.07 43.29 15.32
CA THR A 21 25.92 42.77 13.94
C THR A 21 26.41 41.34 13.82
N THR A 22 27.52 40.98 14.46
CA THR A 22 28.03 39.60 14.42
C THR A 22 27.06 38.63 15.10
N VAL A 23 26.55 38.99 16.28
CA VAL A 23 25.54 38.20 16.99
C VAL A 23 24.27 38.09 16.15
N PHE A 24 23.82 39.18 15.52
CA PHE A 24 22.64 39.18 14.67
C PHE A 24 22.78 38.23 13.46
N VAL A 25 23.93 38.24 12.78
CA VAL A 25 24.20 37.33 11.65
C VAL A 25 24.23 35.87 12.11
N VAL A 26 24.86 35.57 13.25
CA VAL A 26 24.91 34.21 13.81
C VAL A 26 23.51 33.71 14.18
N VAL A 27 22.71 34.55 14.85
CA VAL A 27 21.33 34.22 15.21
C VAL A 27 20.47 33.98 13.96
N LEU A 28 20.59 34.83 12.93
CA LEU A 28 19.89 34.66 11.66
C LEU A 28 20.29 33.35 10.96
N GLY A 29 21.58 33.05 10.90
CA GLY A 29 22.09 31.82 10.28
C GLY A 29 21.59 30.57 10.99
N LEU A 30 21.65 30.54 12.32
CA LEU A 30 21.12 29.43 13.13
C LEU A 30 19.60 29.30 12.99
N SER A 31 18.86 30.41 13.00
CA SER A 31 17.40 30.41 12.85
C SER A 31 16.98 29.90 11.47
N LEU A 32 17.69 30.29 10.42
CA LEU A 32 17.42 29.80 9.06
C LEU A 32 17.74 28.30 8.95
N ALA A 33 18.88 27.85 9.49
CA ALA A 33 19.22 26.43 9.53
C ALA A 33 18.16 25.60 10.27
N LEU A 34 17.71 26.07 11.44
CA LEU A 34 16.63 25.44 12.19
C LEU A 34 15.31 25.43 11.40
N ALA A 35 14.92 26.55 10.79
CA ALA A 35 13.71 26.64 9.97
C ALA A 35 13.75 25.65 8.78
N THR A 36 14.90 25.51 8.11
CA THR A 36 15.05 24.53 7.02
C THR A 36 14.97 23.10 7.53
N SER A 37 15.52 22.79 8.71
CA SER A 37 15.41 21.46 9.30
C SER A 37 13.96 21.12 9.68
N PHE A 38 13.23 22.04 10.32
CA PHE A 38 11.82 21.82 10.64
C PHE A 38 10.92 21.72 9.41
N SER A 39 11.23 22.47 8.35
CA SER A 39 10.52 22.34 7.07
C SER A 39 10.71 20.96 6.45
N ARG A 40 11.91 20.39 6.54
CA ARG A 40 12.19 19.02 6.07
C ARG A 40 11.46 17.99 6.93
N PHE A 41 11.53 18.10 8.25
CA PHE A 41 10.76 17.21 9.13
C PHE A 41 9.25 17.25 8.85
N GLY A 42 8.71 18.43 8.55
CA GLY A 42 7.31 18.56 8.14
C GLY A 42 7.02 17.85 6.82
N SER A 43 7.84 18.06 5.79
CA SER A 43 7.66 17.36 4.50
C SER A 43 7.79 15.85 4.62
N ASP A 44 8.72 15.38 5.44
CA ASP A 44 8.96 13.94 5.63
C ASP A 44 7.79 13.28 6.38
N ALA A 45 7.24 13.97 7.38
CA ALA A 45 6.06 13.49 8.11
C ALA A 45 4.79 13.44 7.23
N ASP A 46 4.61 14.43 6.35
CA ASP A 46 3.50 14.45 5.40
C ASP A 46 3.66 13.35 4.34
N ALA A 47 4.89 13.14 3.84
CA ALA A 47 5.21 12.08 2.87
C ALA A 47 5.04 10.68 3.46
N ASP A 48 5.45 10.47 4.71
CA ASP A 48 5.23 9.21 5.45
C ASP A 48 3.73 8.95 5.63
N SER A 49 2.98 9.94 6.10
CA SER A 49 1.52 9.81 6.26
C SER A 49 0.85 9.43 4.94
N ALA A 50 1.22 10.08 3.83
CA ALA A 50 0.69 9.77 2.51
C ALA A 50 1.02 8.33 2.08
N ALA A 51 2.26 7.88 2.29
CA ALA A 51 2.67 6.50 2.01
C ALA A 51 1.84 5.49 2.83
N GLN A 52 1.61 5.75 4.13
CA GLN A 52 0.80 4.88 4.98
C GLN A 52 -0.65 4.77 4.47
N PHE A 53 -1.26 5.89 4.10
CA PHE A 53 -2.62 5.91 3.53
C PHE A 53 -2.69 5.14 2.21
N ASP A 54 -1.73 5.32 1.32
CA ASP A 54 -1.68 4.62 0.02
C ASP A 54 -1.48 3.12 0.18
N ALA A 55 -0.58 2.71 1.08
CA ALA A 55 -0.35 1.32 1.42
C ALA A 55 -1.62 0.67 1.99
N HIS A 56 -2.31 1.34 2.92
CA HIS A 56 -3.58 0.86 3.46
C HIS A 56 -4.67 0.79 2.39
N ARG A 57 -4.82 1.80 1.53
CA ARG A 57 -5.82 1.78 0.45
C ARG A 57 -5.58 0.62 -0.52
N SER A 58 -4.31 0.38 -0.87
CA SER A 58 -3.89 -0.71 -1.74
C SER A 58 -4.16 -2.06 -1.09
N PHE A 59 -3.81 -2.21 0.18
CA PHE A 59 -4.09 -3.40 0.97
C PHE A 59 -5.60 -3.69 1.05
N MET A 60 -6.44 -2.69 1.32
CA MET A 60 -7.89 -2.87 1.42
C MET A 60 -8.52 -3.40 0.11
N ARG A 61 -7.97 -3.01 -1.05
CA ARG A 61 -8.42 -3.52 -2.36
C ARG A 61 -8.09 -4.99 -2.53
N VAL A 62 -6.85 -5.39 -2.22
CA VAL A 62 -6.42 -6.80 -2.25
C VAL A 62 -7.23 -7.61 -1.24
N GLU A 63 -7.36 -7.13 -0.01
CA GLU A 63 -8.13 -7.80 1.04
C GLU A 63 -9.59 -8.03 0.64
N SER A 64 -10.24 -7.02 0.04
CA SER A 64 -11.64 -7.15 -0.42
C SER A 64 -11.80 -8.30 -1.41
N LEU A 65 -10.84 -8.51 -2.31
CA LEU A 65 -10.84 -9.62 -3.27
C LEU A 65 -10.62 -10.95 -2.56
N LEU A 66 -9.58 -11.05 -1.74
CA LEU A 66 -9.23 -12.29 -1.04
C LEU A 66 -10.32 -12.78 -0.08
N ARG A 67 -11.11 -11.88 0.50
CA ARG A 67 -12.27 -12.23 1.34
C ARG A 67 -13.37 -12.96 0.56
N GLN A 68 -13.45 -12.77 -0.76
CA GLN A 68 -14.36 -13.47 -1.66
C GLN A 68 -13.79 -14.78 -2.20
N GLY A 69 -12.55 -15.12 -1.84
CA GLY A 69 -11.90 -16.37 -2.20
C GLY A 69 -12.71 -17.59 -1.76
N TRP A 70 -12.89 -18.50 -2.70
CA TRP A 70 -13.71 -19.71 -2.59
C TRP A 70 -12.90 -21.00 -2.63
N SER A 71 -11.77 -21.01 -3.34
CA SER A 71 -10.92 -22.19 -3.47
C SER A 71 -9.61 -22.08 -2.67
N THR A 72 -8.83 -23.16 -2.71
CA THR A 72 -7.48 -23.18 -2.14
C THR A 72 -6.57 -22.31 -3.01
N PRO A 73 -5.97 -21.25 -2.44
CA PRO A 73 -5.06 -20.39 -3.17
C PRO A 73 -3.84 -21.16 -3.69
N VAL A 74 -3.38 -20.81 -4.89
CA VAL A 74 -2.14 -21.31 -5.48
C VAL A 74 -1.15 -20.16 -5.56
N LEU A 75 -0.01 -20.29 -4.88
CA LEU A 75 1.04 -19.26 -4.87
C LEU A 75 2.11 -19.58 -5.92
N SER A 76 2.69 -18.53 -6.51
CA SER A 76 3.96 -18.68 -7.21
C SER A 76 5.10 -19.02 -6.24
N THR A 77 6.17 -19.57 -6.78
CA THR A 77 7.38 -19.93 -6.02
C THR A 77 8.05 -18.74 -5.37
N SER A 78 7.93 -17.53 -5.94
CA SER A 78 8.41 -16.28 -5.35
C SER A 78 7.45 -15.69 -4.31
N GLY A 79 6.19 -16.14 -4.26
CA GLY A 79 5.13 -15.57 -3.42
C GLY A 79 4.68 -14.17 -3.86
N GLU A 80 5.11 -13.69 -5.03
CA GLU A 80 4.74 -12.37 -5.58
C GLU A 80 3.43 -12.43 -6.39
N SER A 81 2.90 -13.63 -6.62
CA SER A 81 1.62 -13.85 -7.27
C SER A 81 0.80 -14.94 -6.60
N LEU A 82 -0.51 -14.82 -6.76
CA LEU A 82 -1.52 -15.66 -6.13
C LEU A 82 -2.68 -15.88 -7.10
N GLU A 83 -3.05 -17.14 -7.29
CA GLU A 83 -4.27 -17.53 -7.98
C GLU A 83 -5.32 -18.05 -7.00
N ILE A 84 -6.57 -17.64 -7.18
CA ILE A 84 -7.69 -18.06 -6.35
C ILE A 84 -9.01 -17.93 -7.12
N ASP A 85 -9.97 -18.80 -6.83
CA ASP A 85 -11.32 -18.65 -7.36
C ASP A 85 -12.11 -17.66 -6.53
N LEU A 86 -12.78 -16.72 -7.18
CA LEU A 86 -13.65 -15.71 -6.57
C LEU A 86 -15.11 -16.01 -6.84
N LEU A 87 -15.94 -15.79 -5.82
CA LEU A 87 -17.39 -15.83 -5.94
C LEU A 87 -18.00 -14.49 -6.33
N GLY A 88 -19.12 -14.54 -7.05
CA GLY A 88 -20.03 -13.41 -7.24
C GLY A 88 -19.52 -12.37 -8.23
N TYR A 89 -18.90 -12.82 -9.32
CA TYR A 89 -18.48 -11.99 -10.45
C TYR A 89 -19.18 -12.47 -11.71
N SER A 90 -19.96 -11.59 -12.34
CA SER A 90 -20.65 -11.88 -13.60
C SER A 90 -20.10 -11.00 -14.71
N TYR A 91 -19.73 -11.60 -15.83
CA TYR A 91 -19.26 -10.86 -16.98
C TYR A 91 -20.44 -10.20 -17.71
N ASN A 92 -20.33 -8.89 -17.93
CA ASN A 92 -21.29 -8.10 -18.67
C ASN A 92 -20.78 -7.89 -20.10
N ALA A 93 -21.31 -8.69 -21.02
CA ALA A 93 -20.90 -8.65 -22.43
C ALA A 93 -21.26 -7.33 -23.15
N VAL A 94 -22.13 -6.48 -22.58
CA VAL A 94 -22.48 -5.18 -23.17
C VAL A 94 -21.44 -4.13 -22.82
N THR A 95 -20.93 -4.14 -21.59
CA THR A 95 -19.93 -3.18 -21.10
C THR A 95 -18.50 -3.69 -21.19
N ASP A 96 -18.31 -4.99 -21.47
CA ASP A 96 -17.01 -5.68 -21.44
C ASP A 96 -16.34 -5.55 -20.06
N GLN A 97 -17.13 -5.72 -19.01
CA GLN A 97 -16.68 -5.57 -17.62
C GLN A 97 -17.23 -6.65 -16.71
N TRP A 98 -16.54 -6.88 -15.60
CA TRP A 98 -17.02 -7.75 -14.54
C TRP A 98 -17.87 -6.97 -13.55
N ASP A 99 -19.15 -7.32 -13.49
CA ASP A 99 -20.06 -6.84 -12.48
C ASP A 99 -19.89 -7.68 -11.21
N ARG A 100 -19.64 -7.00 -10.10
CA ARG A 100 -19.53 -7.63 -8.79
C ARG A 100 -20.90 -7.69 -8.13
N ILE A 101 -21.32 -8.90 -7.77
CA ILE A 101 -22.52 -9.13 -6.96
C ILE A 101 -22.15 -8.86 -5.49
N ALA A 102 -22.90 -7.99 -4.85
CA ALA A 102 -22.59 -7.51 -3.50
C ALA A 102 -22.64 -8.67 -2.46
N PRO A 103 -21.59 -8.92 -1.66
CA PRO A 103 -21.52 -10.05 -0.73
C PRO A 103 -22.65 -10.14 0.31
N GLU A 104 -23.29 -9.03 0.63
CA GLU A 104 -24.44 -8.93 1.53
C GLU A 104 -25.72 -9.57 0.96
N THR A 105 -25.82 -9.78 -0.35
CA THR A 105 -26.98 -10.43 -0.97
C THR A 105 -26.83 -11.94 -1.06
N TRP A 106 -25.66 -12.48 -0.68
CA TRP A 106 -25.33 -13.87 -0.88
C TRP A 106 -25.98 -14.75 0.20
N ARG A 107 -26.50 -15.89 -0.23
CA ARG A 107 -27.01 -16.96 0.64
C ARG A 107 -26.23 -18.23 0.40
N ARG A 108 -25.83 -18.88 1.49
CA ARG A 108 -25.19 -20.21 1.43
C ARG A 108 -26.27 -21.26 1.54
N GLU A 109 -26.36 -22.12 0.53
CA GLU A 109 -27.30 -23.22 0.46
C GLU A 109 -26.54 -24.56 0.45
N TYR A 110 -27.19 -25.63 0.91
CA TYR A 110 -26.61 -26.98 0.91
C TYR A 110 -27.40 -27.85 -0.06
N ASP A 111 -26.75 -28.29 -1.13
CA ASP A 111 -27.34 -29.23 -2.07
C ASP A 111 -27.25 -30.65 -1.48
N LEU A 112 -28.41 -31.16 -1.03
CA LEU A 112 -28.54 -32.51 -0.48
C LEU A 112 -28.25 -33.62 -1.50
N ALA A 113 -28.40 -33.36 -2.80
CA ALA A 113 -28.18 -34.34 -3.85
C ALA A 113 -26.68 -34.46 -4.19
N LEU A 114 -25.95 -33.35 -4.20
CA LEU A 114 -24.51 -33.30 -4.47
C LEU A 114 -23.65 -33.42 -3.20
N GLY A 115 -24.26 -33.20 -2.02
CA GLY A 115 -23.56 -33.22 -0.74
C GLY A 115 -22.61 -32.04 -0.55
N GLN A 116 -22.80 -30.94 -1.29
CA GLN A 116 -21.90 -29.79 -1.34
C GLN A 116 -22.65 -28.49 -1.06
N TYR A 117 -21.91 -27.48 -0.59
CA TYR A 117 -22.45 -26.14 -0.43
C TYR A 117 -22.24 -25.31 -1.69
N HIS A 118 -23.24 -24.51 -2.04
CA HIS A 118 -23.15 -23.48 -3.06
C HIS A 118 -23.67 -22.15 -2.52
N PHE A 119 -23.47 -21.09 -3.30
CA PHE A 119 -23.97 -19.75 -2.98
C PHE A 119 -24.96 -19.30 -4.03
N GLU A 120 -26.01 -18.63 -3.59
CA GLU A 120 -27.03 -18.02 -4.43
C GLU A 120 -27.12 -16.51 -4.13
N ASP A 121 -27.59 -15.73 -5.09
CA ASP A 121 -27.95 -14.34 -4.89
C ASP A 121 -29.33 -14.19 -4.20
N SER A 122 -29.78 -12.94 -3.99
CA SER A 122 -31.09 -12.65 -3.39
C SER A 122 -32.28 -13.16 -4.19
N SER A 123 -32.08 -13.50 -5.47
CA SER A 123 -33.10 -13.99 -6.40
C SER A 123 -33.14 -15.52 -6.47
N GLY A 124 -32.27 -16.22 -5.75
CA GLY A 124 -32.13 -17.68 -5.80
C GLY A 124 -31.35 -18.17 -7.01
N ILE A 125 -30.55 -17.32 -7.64
CA ILE A 125 -29.69 -17.68 -8.77
C ILE A 125 -28.31 -18.08 -8.23
N PRO A 126 -27.76 -19.25 -8.60
CA PRO A 126 -26.41 -19.64 -8.21
C PRO A 126 -25.37 -18.60 -8.61
N LEU A 127 -24.49 -18.25 -7.68
CA LEU A 127 -23.37 -17.34 -7.94
C LEU A 127 -22.34 -18.02 -8.85
N SER A 128 -21.86 -17.26 -9.82
CA SER A 128 -20.72 -17.65 -10.64
C SER A 128 -19.43 -17.68 -9.84
N VAL A 129 -18.56 -18.60 -10.26
CA VAL A 129 -17.17 -18.71 -9.80
C VAL A 129 -16.26 -18.34 -10.95
N VAL A 130 -15.29 -17.47 -10.71
CA VAL A 130 -14.31 -17.01 -11.69
C VAL A 130 -12.90 -17.21 -11.14
N GLN A 131 -11.92 -17.40 -12.01
CA GLN A 131 -10.52 -17.46 -11.59
C GLN A 131 -9.95 -16.06 -11.52
N CYS A 132 -9.18 -15.78 -10.47
CA CYS A 132 -8.49 -14.52 -10.26
C CYS A 132 -7.01 -14.75 -10.03
N SER A 133 -6.17 -14.01 -10.74
CA SER A 133 -4.74 -13.91 -10.49
C SER A 133 -4.41 -12.52 -9.98
N ILE A 134 -3.78 -12.43 -8.81
CA ILE A 134 -3.22 -11.20 -8.25
C ILE A 134 -1.70 -11.32 -8.30
N GLU A 135 -1.06 -10.39 -8.99
CA GLU A 135 0.39 -10.39 -9.21
C GLU A 135 0.96 -9.01 -8.93
N TRP A 136 2.16 -8.98 -8.34
CA TRP A 136 2.99 -7.78 -8.32
C TRP A 136 3.99 -7.83 -9.46
N GLN A 137 3.80 -6.96 -10.44
CA GLN A 137 4.64 -6.87 -11.63
C GLN A 137 5.62 -5.73 -11.48
N ARG A 138 6.91 -6.06 -11.38
CA ARG A 138 8.00 -5.09 -11.29
C ARG A 138 8.03 -4.21 -12.56
N LEU A 139 8.22 -2.90 -12.39
CA LEU A 139 8.23 -1.93 -13.49
C LEU A 139 9.49 -2.03 -14.35
N SER A 140 10.60 -2.51 -13.79
CA SER A 140 11.86 -2.72 -14.50
C SER A 140 12.54 -4.00 -14.04
N SER A 141 13.21 -4.70 -14.95
CA SER A 141 14.08 -5.84 -14.65
C SER A 141 15.56 -5.45 -14.49
N ASP A 142 15.92 -4.20 -14.77
CA ASP A 142 17.29 -3.69 -14.63
C ASP A 142 17.54 -3.22 -13.19
N PRO A 143 18.40 -3.90 -12.39
CA PRO A 143 18.67 -3.53 -11.00
C PRO A 143 19.29 -2.15 -10.81
N ALA A 144 19.82 -1.52 -11.86
CA ALA A 144 20.37 -0.16 -11.82
C ALA A 144 19.30 0.95 -12.00
N SER A 145 18.09 0.58 -12.40
CA SER A 145 16.98 1.51 -12.60
C SER A 145 16.23 1.77 -11.29
N ASP A 146 15.86 3.02 -11.02
CA ASP A 146 15.01 3.34 -9.86
C ASP A 146 13.66 2.61 -9.91
N ASP A 147 13.12 2.38 -11.10
CA ASP A 147 11.86 1.65 -11.29
C ASP A 147 11.97 0.16 -10.95
N TYR A 148 13.19 -0.39 -10.80
CA TYR A 148 13.39 -1.75 -10.32
C TYR A 148 12.83 -1.96 -8.92
N HIS A 149 12.80 -0.90 -8.10
CA HIS A 149 12.30 -0.98 -6.72
C HIS A 149 10.78 -1.08 -6.64
N PHE A 150 10.08 -0.81 -7.74
CA PHE A 150 8.64 -0.60 -7.78
C PHE A 150 7.96 -1.55 -8.75
N GLY A 151 6.69 -1.83 -8.48
CA GLY A 151 5.84 -2.64 -9.30
C GLY A 151 4.38 -2.26 -9.13
N ASP A 152 3.56 -2.69 -10.08
CA ASP A 152 2.12 -2.52 -10.03
C ASP A 152 1.47 -3.82 -9.54
N VAL A 153 0.45 -3.68 -8.70
CA VAL A 153 -0.38 -4.81 -8.27
C VAL A 153 -1.52 -4.95 -9.26
N ILE A 154 -1.50 -6.02 -10.03
CA ILE A 154 -2.47 -6.30 -11.08
C ILE A 154 -3.37 -7.46 -10.64
N CYS A 155 -4.65 -7.31 -10.92
CA CYS A 155 -5.66 -8.33 -10.71
C CYS A 155 -6.29 -8.67 -12.06
N THR A 156 -6.16 -9.92 -12.47
CA THR A 156 -6.73 -10.46 -13.69
C THR A 156 -7.83 -11.44 -13.33
N ILE A 157 -9.05 -11.15 -13.76
CA ILE A 157 -10.22 -12.01 -13.58
C ILE A 157 -10.57 -12.64 -14.92
N PHE A 158 -10.79 -13.96 -14.93
CA PHE A 158 -11.19 -14.69 -16.12
C PHE A 158 -12.13 -15.86 -15.81
N ASP A 159 -12.93 -16.26 -16.80
CA ASP A 159 -13.80 -17.44 -16.73
C ASP A 159 -13.38 -18.55 -17.70
N SER A 160 -14.08 -19.68 -17.59
CA SER A 160 -13.91 -20.83 -18.49
C SER A 160 -14.38 -20.58 -19.92
N LEU A 161 -15.09 -19.48 -20.17
CA LEU A 161 -15.58 -19.10 -21.50
C LEU A 161 -14.56 -18.24 -22.27
N GLY A 162 -13.45 -17.87 -21.62
CA GLY A 162 -12.36 -17.09 -22.22
C GLY A 162 -12.54 -15.58 -22.07
N ASN A 163 -13.53 -15.11 -21.31
CA ASN A 163 -13.64 -13.70 -20.96
C ASN A 163 -12.56 -13.38 -19.93
N SER A 164 -11.82 -12.29 -20.13
CA SER A 164 -10.75 -11.88 -19.22
C SER A 164 -10.64 -10.36 -19.17
N SER A 165 -10.41 -9.82 -17.98
CA SER A 165 -10.04 -8.42 -17.81
C SER A 165 -8.95 -8.29 -16.76
N SER A 166 -8.03 -7.34 -16.99
CA SER A 166 -6.99 -6.99 -16.02
C SER A 166 -7.22 -5.59 -15.49
N SER A 167 -7.02 -5.42 -14.19
CA SER A 167 -7.19 -4.14 -13.49
C SER A 167 -6.02 -3.90 -12.55
N THR A 168 -5.52 -2.67 -12.52
CA THR A 168 -4.46 -2.28 -11.60
C THR A 168 -5.07 -1.91 -10.25
N LEU A 169 -4.80 -2.71 -9.22
CA LEU A 169 -5.27 -2.48 -7.86
C LEU A 169 -4.47 -1.38 -7.17
N ALA A 170 -3.17 -1.31 -7.44
CA ALA A 170 -2.27 -0.32 -6.88
C ALA A 170 -1.07 -0.12 -7.80
N THR A 171 -0.54 1.11 -7.83
CA THR A 171 0.60 1.46 -8.67
C THR A 171 1.82 1.81 -7.84
N ARG A 172 3.01 1.54 -8.39
CA ARG A 172 4.30 1.88 -7.78
C ARG A 172 4.42 1.43 -6.31
N ILE A 173 4.00 0.19 -6.04
CA ILE A 173 4.21 -0.49 -4.76
C ILE A 173 5.60 -1.10 -4.76
N GLY A 174 6.35 -0.93 -3.68
CA GLY A 174 7.76 -1.30 -3.67
C GLY A 174 8.57 -0.63 -2.57
N THR A 175 9.81 -1.07 -2.41
CA THR A 175 10.70 -0.58 -1.35
C THR A 175 12.17 -0.67 -1.77
N TYR A 176 13.01 0.19 -1.21
CA TYR A 176 14.47 0.09 -1.38
C TYR A 176 15.09 -0.92 -0.42
N GLN A 177 14.31 -1.45 0.54
CA GLN A 177 14.77 -2.41 1.54
C GLN A 177 15.25 -3.73 0.92
N LEU A 178 16.25 -4.32 1.58
CA LEU A 178 16.77 -5.65 1.29
C LEU A 178 16.17 -6.67 2.26
N ASN A 179 16.24 -7.94 1.88
CA ASN A 179 16.02 -9.07 2.78
C ASN A 179 17.03 -9.07 3.94
N GLU A 180 16.81 -9.93 4.94
CA GLU A 180 17.67 -10.02 6.13
C GLU A 180 19.13 -10.33 5.80
N ALA A 181 19.38 -11.06 4.70
CA ALA A 181 20.72 -11.38 4.22
C ALA A 181 21.42 -10.21 3.50
N GLY A 182 20.69 -9.14 3.17
CA GLY A 182 21.20 -8.00 2.40
C GLY A 182 21.48 -8.33 0.93
N THR A 183 20.97 -9.45 0.42
CA THR A 183 21.33 -9.97 -0.92
C THR A 183 20.30 -9.61 -1.98
N GLU A 184 19.02 -9.52 -1.61
CA GLU A 184 17.92 -9.34 -2.55
C GLU A 184 16.94 -8.29 -2.04
N ARG A 185 16.32 -7.55 -2.96
CA ARG A 185 15.32 -6.53 -2.61
C ARG A 185 14.02 -7.20 -2.18
N LEU A 186 13.37 -6.63 -1.17
CA LEU A 186 12.04 -7.09 -0.79
C LEU A 186 11.03 -6.77 -1.91
N PRO A 187 10.08 -7.68 -2.21
CA PRO A 187 9.01 -7.38 -3.15
C PRO A 187 8.05 -6.34 -2.57
N GLY A 188 7.36 -5.61 -3.45
CA GLY A 188 6.32 -4.66 -3.03
C GLY A 188 5.09 -5.35 -2.45
N LEU A 189 4.78 -6.57 -2.90
CA LEU A 189 3.70 -7.40 -2.39
C LEU A 189 4.18 -8.84 -2.27
N PHE A 190 3.81 -9.51 -1.18
CA PHE A 190 4.12 -10.91 -0.95
C PHE A 190 2.96 -11.62 -0.27
N PHE A 191 2.74 -12.87 -0.67
CA PHE A 191 1.68 -13.73 -0.16
C PHE A 191 2.26 -14.97 0.52
N GLU A 192 1.60 -15.41 1.59
CA GLU A 192 1.91 -16.65 2.31
C GLU A 192 0.61 -17.34 2.71
N ILE A 193 0.52 -18.65 2.49
CA ILE A 193 -0.65 -19.44 2.92
C ILE A 193 -0.44 -19.94 4.34
N GLN A 194 -1.37 -19.62 5.24
CA GLN A 194 -1.37 -20.10 6.62
C GLN A 194 -2.74 -20.73 6.95
N GLY A 195 -2.85 -22.03 6.64
CA GLY A 195 -4.09 -22.79 6.78
C GLY A 195 -5.23 -22.16 5.97
N LEU A 196 -6.30 -21.74 6.66
CA LEU A 196 -7.47 -21.13 6.03
C LEU A 196 -7.27 -19.64 5.65
N SER A 197 -6.15 -19.05 6.03
CA SER A 197 -5.89 -17.62 5.82
C SER A 197 -4.75 -17.38 4.83
N ILE A 198 -4.83 -16.25 4.15
CA ILE A 198 -3.77 -15.74 3.28
C ILE A 198 -3.14 -14.57 4.03
N VAL A 199 -1.85 -14.67 4.32
CA VAL A 199 -1.08 -13.54 4.83
C VAL A 199 -0.62 -12.72 3.63
N VAL A 200 -0.92 -11.44 3.66
CA VAL A 200 -0.49 -10.46 2.66
C VAL A 200 0.46 -9.49 3.35
N ASN A 201 1.63 -9.32 2.75
CA ASN A 201 2.62 -8.32 3.12
C ASN A 201 2.72 -7.31 1.98
N LEU A 202 2.55 -6.03 2.29
CA LEU A 202 2.77 -4.94 1.36
C LEU A 202 3.87 -4.04 1.90
N ASN A 203 4.88 -3.77 1.08
CA ASN A 203 5.99 -2.87 1.40
C ASN A 203 5.90 -1.63 0.51
N LEU A 204 6.02 -0.45 1.13
CA LEU A 204 5.98 0.83 0.43
C LEU A 204 7.06 1.78 0.94
N GLN A 205 7.83 2.35 0.03
CA GLN A 205 8.79 3.42 0.29
C GLN A 205 8.93 4.26 -0.99
N ARG A 206 8.53 5.54 -0.95
CA ARG A 206 8.47 6.37 -2.17
C ARG A 206 9.85 6.81 -2.67
N GLU A 207 10.75 7.16 -1.74
CA GLU A 207 12.11 7.63 -2.02
C GLU A 207 13.10 6.91 -1.11
N SER A 208 14.36 6.84 -1.52
CA SER A 208 15.39 6.03 -0.82
C SER A 208 15.69 6.48 0.61
N ASP A 209 15.47 7.76 0.91
CA ASP A 209 15.68 8.42 2.20
C ASP A 209 14.40 8.50 3.05
N HIS A 210 13.23 8.25 2.47
CA HIS A 210 11.98 8.14 3.21
C HIS A 210 11.97 6.89 4.11
N VAL A 211 11.25 6.96 5.22
CA VAL A 211 11.06 5.81 6.12
C VAL A 211 10.23 4.74 5.40
N PRO A 212 10.70 3.48 5.32
CA PRO A 212 9.94 2.40 4.72
C PRO A 212 8.75 2.02 5.60
N TYR A 213 7.61 1.76 4.96
CA TYR A 213 6.39 1.35 5.62
C TYR A 213 5.91 -0.01 5.11
N SER A 214 5.48 -0.88 6.03
CA SER A 214 4.99 -2.21 5.69
C SER A 214 3.68 -2.51 6.40
N VAL A 215 2.72 -3.07 5.66
CA VAL A 215 1.47 -3.61 6.21
C VAL A 215 1.49 -5.11 6.06
N ARG A 216 1.40 -5.81 7.19
CA ARG A 216 1.18 -7.27 7.24
C ARG A 216 -0.20 -7.54 7.80
N SER A 217 -0.99 -8.33 7.09
CA SER A 217 -2.28 -8.77 7.60
C SER A 217 -2.60 -10.19 7.20
N ARG A 218 -3.38 -10.86 8.05
CA ARG A 218 -3.89 -12.20 7.81
C ARG A 218 -5.35 -12.09 7.38
N VAL A 219 -5.60 -12.35 6.10
CA VAL A 219 -6.94 -12.34 5.51
C VAL A 219 -7.55 -13.73 5.63
N LYS A 220 -8.55 -13.86 6.51
CA LYS A 220 -9.33 -15.10 6.63
C LYS A 220 -10.33 -15.17 5.47
N ARG A 221 -10.28 -16.25 4.69
CA ARG A 221 -11.24 -16.53 3.62
C ARG A 221 -12.61 -16.81 4.26
N ARG A 222 -13.61 -15.98 3.96
CA ARG A 222 -14.93 -16.06 4.62
C ARG A 222 -15.73 -17.26 4.13
N ASN A 223 -15.59 -17.58 2.85
CA ASN A 223 -16.46 -18.51 2.17
C ASN A 223 -15.79 -19.85 1.88
N PHE A 224 -14.48 -19.96 2.02
CA PHE A 224 -13.78 -21.23 1.80
C PHE A 224 -14.31 -22.33 2.73
N ILE A 225 -14.68 -23.44 2.12
CA ILE A 225 -15.04 -24.68 2.81
C ILE A 225 -13.89 -25.62 2.54
N GLU A 226 -13.20 -26.02 3.60
CA GLU A 226 -12.20 -27.07 3.51
C GLU A 226 -12.96 -28.34 3.13
N ASP A 227 -12.64 -28.93 1.97
CA ASP A 227 -13.17 -30.24 1.61
C ASP A 227 -12.83 -31.18 2.77
N SER A 228 -13.86 -31.62 3.50
CA SER A 228 -13.72 -32.65 4.52
C SER A 228 -13.28 -33.92 3.82
N GLN A 229 -11.96 -34.16 3.78
CA GLN A 229 -11.39 -35.46 3.46
C GLN A 229 -11.70 -36.46 4.58
#